data_AF-A0A2M8NGK6-F1
#
_entry.id   AF-A0A2M8NGK6-F1
#
_cell.length_a   1.000
_cell.length_b   1.000
_cell.length_c   1.000
_cell.angle_alpha   90.00
_cell.angle_beta   90.00
_cell.angle_gamma   90.00
#
_symmetry.space_group_name_H-M   'P 1'
#
loop_
_entity.id
_entity.type
_entity.pdbx_description
1 polymer ?
#
loop_
_entity_poly.entity_id
_entity_poly.type
_entity_poly.pdbx_seq_one_letter_code
_entity_poly.pdbx_strand_id
1 'polypeptide(L)'
;MSLPRRENLYDALVAVLDADPYFGIGVTNWSQGLDGWSFGYETDYAPQLYTGYIYTDRPIYRPGQPVYFRGIIRERDDAVFFQPDVTESTVYIYDNNSETVYRETLPLTPFGTFSGSFTLAEDAILGAYRIAVQLPNEDRDAYWYNAYVEFSVAEYRAPEFQVTVTPEREAILDGDPLRVLVESRYFFGGAVSEAQVEWRIVDAPYAFPGDARYSYVDYEGDSGARAYYEPDGGMIAEGTGVTDA
;
A
#
# COMPACT_ATOMS: atom_id res chain seq x y z
N MET A 1 12.34 -6.87 -45.13
CA MET A 1 12.98 -6.83 -43.80
C MET A 1 12.06 -7.59 -42.86
N SER A 2 12.45 -8.79 -42.40
CA SER A 2 11.65 -9.53 -41.41
C SER A 2 12.09 -9.08 -40.03
N LEU A 3 11.16 -8.57 -39.23
CA LEU A 3 11.45 -8.30 -37.82
C LEU A 3 11.67 -9.65 -37.11
N PRO A 4 12.72 -9.79 -36.30
CA PRO A 4 12.93 -11.00 -35.51
C PRO A 4 11.74 -11.23 -34.59
N ARG A 5 11.38 -12.49 -34.38
CA ARG A 5 10.36 -12.86 -33.39
C ARG A 5 10.85 -12.41 -32.02
N ARG A 6 10.04 -11.62 -31.32
CA ARG A 6 10.35 -11.16 -29.96
C ARG A 6 10.21 -12.32 -28.98
N GLU A 7 11.22 -12.49 -28.12
CA GLU A 7 11.15 -13.41 -26.97
C GLU A 7 10.59 -12.68 -25.73
N ASN A 8 10.95 -11.40 -25.55
CA ASN A 8 10.35 -10.51 -24.55
C ASN A 8 9.62 -9.33 -25.21
N LEU A 9 8.32 -9.21 -24.91
CA LEU A 9 7.46 -8.15 -25.45
C LEU A 9 7.68 -6.78 -24.78
N TYR A 10 8.38 -6.75 -23.65
CA TYR A 10 8.55 -5.57 -22.81
C TYR A 10 9.91 -4.89 -22.96
N ASP A 11 10.86 -5.53 -23.67
CA ASP A 11 12.13 -4.88 -24.00
C ASP A 11 11.88 -3.62 -24.84
N ALA A 12 12.55 -2.53 -24.48
CA ALA A 12 12.53 -1.30 -25.27
C ALA A 12 13.30 -1.52 -26.58
N LEU A 13 12.64 -1.33 -27.72
CA LEU A 13 13.30 -1.34 -29.02
C LEU A 13 13.69 0.09 -29.39
N VAL A 14 14.97 0.27 -29.74
CA VAL A 14 15.48 1.53 -30.27
C VAL A 14 15.67 1.38 -31.78
N ALA A 15 14.99 2.23 -32.55
CA ALA A 15 15.21 2.41 -33.97
C ALA A 15 16.03 3.69 -34.18
N VAL A 16 17.17 3.57 -34.86
CA VAL A 16 18.03 4.72 -35.21
C VAL A 16 18.03 4.88 -36.73
N LEU A 17 17.65 6.06 -37.19
CA LEU A 17 17.87 6.53 -38.55
C LEU A 17 19.08 7.46 -38.53
N ASP A 18 20.14 7.07 -39.24
CA ASP A 18 21.34 7.87 -39.41
C ASP A 18 21.71 7.88 -40.90
N ALA A 19 21.24 8.89 -41.62
CA ALA A 19 21.44 9.04 -43.06
C ALA A 19 21.41 10.53 -43.44
N ASP A 20 22.56 11.16 -43.64
CA ASP A 20 22.72 12.58 -44.00
C ASP A 20 21.70 13.04 -45.08
N PRO A 21 20.91 14.12 -44.86
CA PRO A 21 20.88 15.04 -43.71
C PRO A 21 19.94 14.62 -42.55
N TYR A 22 19.43 13.40 -42.58
CA TYR A 22 18.41 12.90 -41.66
C TYR A 22 19.01 12.12 -40.50
N PHE A 23 18.62 12.51 -39.28
CA PHE A 23 18.88 11.76 -38.06
C PHE A 23 17.58 11.62 -37.26
N GLY A 24 17.31 10.45 -36.71
CA GLY A 24 16.13 10.20 -35.90
C GLY A 24 16.30 9.00 -34.97
N ILE A 25 15.68 9.07 -33.80
CA ILE A 25 15.62 7.97 -32.83
C ILE A 25 14.15 7.75 -32.48
N GLY A 26 13.68 6.51 -32.55
CA GLY A 26 12.41 6.08 -32.00
C GLY A 26 12.64 5.01 -30.95
N VAL A 27 11.93 5.09 -29.83
CA VAL A 27 11.98 4.06 -28.78
C VAL A 27 10.56 3.63 -28.43
N THR A 28 10.31 2.33 -28.29
CA THR A 28 8.94 1.80 -28.06
C THR A 28 8.32 2.19 -26.73
N ASN A 29 9.10 2.62 -25.74
CA ASN A 29 8.63 3.10 -24.45
C ASN A 29 8.77 4.63 -24.30
N TRP A 30 9.09 5.35 -25.37
CA TRP A 30 9.17 6.81 -25.34
C TRP A 30 7.80 7.40 -25.69
N SER A 31 7.06 7.80 -24.67
CA SER A 31 5.68 8.31 -24.82
C SER A 31 5.58 9.82 -25.10
N GLN A 32 6.62 10.62 -24.82
CA GLN A 32 6.60 12.09 -24.93
C GLN A 32 5.32 12.76 -24.38
N GLY A 33 4.78 12.24 -23.27
CA GLY A 33 3.54 12.75 -22.65
C GLY A 33 2.24 12.26 -23.31
N LEU A 34 2.32 11.25 -24.17
CA LEU A 34 1.18 10.49 -24.72
C LEU A 34 1.13 9.10 -24.09
N ASP A 35 1.09 9.05 -22.77
CA ASP A 35 0.93 7.79 -22.05
C ASP A 35 -0.53 7.33 -22.09
N GLY A 36 -0.78 6.02 -21.95
CA GLY A 36 -2.15 5.51 -21.87
C GLY A 36 -2.94 6.13 -20.72
N TRP A 37 -2.27 6.45 -19.60
CA TRP A 37 -2.89 7.12 -18.45
C TRP A 37 -3.46 8.49 -18.82
N SER A 38 -2.83 9.22 -19.75
CA SER A 38 -3.31 10.53 -20.24
C SER A 38 -4.66 10.43 -20.97
N PHE A 39 -5.06 9.21 -21.34
CA PHE A 39 -6.33 8.90 -21.99
C PHE A 39 -7.23 8.01 -21.13
N GLY A 40 -6.93 7.85 -19.83
CA GLY A 40 -7.73 7.05 -18.90
C GLY A 40 -7.56 5.54 -19.04
N TYR A 41 -6.50 5.07 -19.71
CA TYR A 41 -6.17 3.65 -19.78
C TYR A 41 -5.05 3.31 -18.80
N GLU A 42 -5.30 2.37 -17.90
CA GLU A 42 -4.23 1.74 -17.14
C GLU A 42 -3.36 0.91 -18.08
N THR A 43 -2.08 1.23 -18.11
CA THR A 43 -1.09 0.60 -18.98
C THR A 43 0.03 0.04 -18.13
N ASP A 44 0.22 -1.28 -18.20
CA ASP A 44 1.36 -1.96 -17.61
C ASP A 44 2.51 -1.99 -18.62
N TYR A 45 3.53 -1.18 -18.39
CA TYR A 45 4.72 -1.08 -19.24
C TYR A 45 5.88 -1.94 -18.74
N ALA A 46 5.75 -2.58 -17.57
CA ALA A 46 6.82 -3.30 -16.91
C ALA A 46 6.27 -4.60 -16.30
N PRO A 47 6.46 -5.75 -16.97
CA PRO A 47 5.96 -7.01 -16.46
C PRO A 47 6.72 -7.30 -15.18
N GLN A 48 6.04 -7.22 -14.05
CA GLN A 48 6.59 -7.79 -12.82
C GLN A 48 6.60 -9.31 -12.99
N LEU A 49 7.75 -9.83 -13.45
CA LEU A 49 7.98 -11.27 -13.60
C LEU A 49 7.91 -12.00 -12.26
N TYR A 50 8.15 -11.26 -11.17
CA TYR A 50 7.98 -11.74 -9.82
C TYR A 50 7.02 -10.86 -9.04
N THR A 51 6.26 -11.46 -8.15
CA THR A 51 5.51 -10.76 -7.11
C THR A 51 5.88 -11.34 -5.75
N GLY A 52 5.82 -10.50 -4.73
CA GLY A 52 5.99 -10.92 -3.35
C GLY A 52 4.82 -10.51 -2.47
N TYR A 53 4.54 -11.30 -1.44
CA TYR A 53 3.62 -10.96 -0.37
C TYR A 53 4.34 -11.18 0.95
N ILE A 54 4.35 -10.16 1.82
CA ILE A 54 5.04 -10.20 3.11
C ILE A 54 4.03 -9.84 4.19
N TYR A 55 4.12 -10.50 5.33
CA TYR A 55 3.35 -10.14 6.50
C TYR A 55 4.18 -10.36 7.76
N THR A 56 3.82 -9.62 8.80
CA THR A 56 4.39 -9.72 10.14
C THR A 56 3.39 -10.39 11.09
N ASP A 57 3.85 -10.87 12.24
CA ASP A 57 2.95 -11.42 13.27
C ASP A 57 2.02 -10.35 13.87
N ARG A 58 2.46 -9.08 13.88
CA ARG A 58 1.72 -7.92 14.41
C ARG A 58 1.97 -6.69 13.53
N PRO A 59 1.01 -5.75 13.47
CA PRO A 59 1.21 -4.48 12.78
C PRO A 59 2.01 -3.45 13.61
N ILE A 60 2.22 -3.69 14.91
CA ILE A 60 2.84 -2.75 15.85
C ILE A 60 3.71 -3.46 16.89
N TYR A 61 4.86 -2.87 17.21
CA TYR A 61 5.86 -3.38 18.15
C TYR A 61 6.37 -2.26 19.08
N ARG A 62 6.92 -2.67 20.22
CA ARG A 62 7.72 -1.78 21.09
C ARG A 62 9.21 -1.96 20.81
N PRO A 63 10.06 -0.96 21.13
CA PRO A 63 11.51 -1.17 21.23
C PRO A 63 11.85 -2.43 22.06
N GLY A 64 12.93 -3.11 21.70
CA GLY A 64 13.35 -4.38 22.33
C GLY A 64 12.54 -5.62 21.91
N GLN A 65 11.41 -5.48 21.21
CA GLN A 65 10.60 -6.64 20.80
C GLN A 65 11.14 -7.34 19.54
N PRO A 66 11.00 -8.67 19.44
CA PRO A 66 11.22 -9.38 18.18
C PRO A 66 10.05 -9.13 17.22
N VAL A 67 10.41 -8.77 15.99
CA VAL A 67 9.56 -8.70 14.81
C VAL A 67 9.71 -10.02 14.06
N TYR A 68 8.62 -10.79 13.95
CA TYR A 68 8.61 -12.01 13.15
C TYR A 68 7.92 -11.72 11.82
N PHE A 69 8.52 -12.17 10.73
CA PHE A 69 7.98 -11.96 9.40
C PHE A 69 8.05 -13.23 8.55
N ARG A 70 7.12 -13.32 7.60
CA ARG A 70 7.11 -14.34 6.57
C ARG A 70 6.84 -13.68 5.23
N GLY A 71 7.53 -14.16 4.19
CA GLY A 71 7.24 -13.76 2.82
C GLY A 71 7.02 -14.94 1.89
N ILE A 72 6.35 -14.64 0.80
CA ILE A 72 6.00 -15.56 -0.29
C ILE A 72 6.40 -14.85 -1.59
N ILE A 73 7.19 -15.52 -2.42
CA ILE A 73 7.58 -15.05 -3.75
C ILE A 73 6.94 -15.97 -4.77
N ARG A 74 6.39 -15.39 -5.84
CA ARG A 74 5.82 -16.09 -6.99
C ARG A 74 6.38 -15.50 -8.26
N GLU A 75 6.64 -16.35 -9.24
CA GLU A 75 6.74 -15.90 -10.63
C GLU A 75 5.31 -15.62 -11.13
N ARG A 76 5.15 -14.55 -11.93
CA ARG A 76 3.87 -14.12 -12.48
C ARG A 76 3.97 -14.02 -13.99
N ASP A 77 3.09 -14.75 -14.68
CA ASP A 77 2.87 -14.63 -16.13
C ASP A 77 1.37 -14.51 -16.39
N ASP A 78 0.94 -13.40 -16.96
CA ASP A 78 -0.45 -13.08 -17.30
C ASP A 78 -1.48 -13.43 -16.18
N ALA A 79 -1.21 -12.94 -14.96
CA ALA A 79 -1.99 -13.20 -13.74
C ALA A 79 -2.05 -14.66 -13.26
N VAL A 80 -1.28 -15.56 -13.87
CA VAL A 80 -1.03 -16.92 -13.37
C VAL A 80 0.24 -16.91 -12.51
N PHE A 81 0.18 -17.60 -11.37
CA PHE A 81 1.27 -17.63 -10.39
C PHE A 81 1.96 -18.99 -10.36
N PHE A 82 3.29 -18.97 -10.47
CA PHE A 82 4.12 -20.18 -10.47
C PHE A 82 5.08 -20.21 -9.29
N GLN A 83 5.68 -21.38 -9.05
CA GLN A 83 6.78 -21.49 -8.11
C GLN A 83 7.97 -20.72 -8.68
N PRO A 84 8.64 -19.87 -7.87
CA PRO A 84 9.78 -19.13 -8.37
C PRO A 84 10.96 -20.07 -8.65
N ASP A 85 11.76 -19.74 -9.66
CA ASP A 85 13.00 -20.47 -9.99
C ASP A 85 14.19 -20.08 -9.08
N VAL A 86 14.00 -19.12 -8.17
CA VAL A 86 15.01 -18.67 -7.21
C VAL A 86 14.98 -19.45 -5.90
N THR A 87 16.16 -19.60 -5.30
CA THR A 87 16.36 -20.37 -4.07
C THR A 87 16.63 -19.50 -2.83
N GLU A 88 16.86 -18.21 -3.00
CA GLU A 88 17.11 -17.25 -1.92
C GLU A 88 16.66 -15.84 -2.31
N SER A 89 16.47 -14.98 -1.33
CA SER A 89 16.17 -13.57 -1.55
C SER A 89 16.68 -12.71 -0.38
N THR A 90 17.10 -11.47 -0.68
CA THR A 90 17.57 -10.52 0.34
C THR A 90 16.41 -9.70 0.89
N VAL A 91 16.27 -9.74 2.21
CA VAL A 91 15.33 -8.94 2.99
C VAL A 91 16.05 -7.72 3.56
N TYR A 92 15.38 -6.58 3.48
CA TYR A 92 15.81 -5.31 4.08
C TYR A 92 14.73 -4.83 5.05
N ILE A 93 15.13 -4.31 6.21
CA ILE A 93 14.23 -3.53 7.08
C ILE A 93 14.78 -2.12 7.18
N TYR A 94 13.91 -1.17 6.89
CA TYR A 94 14.16 0.26 7.00
C TYR A 94 13.43 0.82 8.21
N ASP A 95 14.08 1.70 8.94
CA ASP A 95 13.45 2.48 10.01
C ASP A 95 12.66 3.68 9.48
N ASN A 96 12.12 4.48 10.40
CA ASN A 96 11.36 5.69 10.09
C ASN A 96 12.15 6.77 9.33
N ASN A 97 13.48 6.73 9.40
CA ASN A 97 14.36 7.65 8.67
C ASN A 97 14.82 7.05 7.33
N SER A 98 14.25 5.91 6.92
CA SER A 98 14.68 5.13 5.75
C SER A 98 16.10 4.58 5.86
N GLU A 99 16.67 4.45 7.06
CA GLU A 99 17.96 3.81 7.27
C GLU A 99 17.80 2.29 7.32
N THR A 100 18.69 1.54 6.67
CA THR A 100 18.67 0.07 6.73
C THR A 100 19.17 -0.42 8.08
N VAL A 101 18.25 -0.95 8.90
CA VAL A 101 18.53 -1.51 10.24
C VAL A 101 18.68 -3.03 10.24
N TYR A 102 18.24 -3.70 9.17
CA TYR A 102 18.44 -5.14 8.96
C TYR A 102 18.63 -5.44 7.48
N ARG A 103 19.54 -6.37 7.19
CA ARG A 103 19.78 -6.88 5.86
C ARG A 103 20.27 -8.32 5.94
N GLU A 104 19.50 -9.24 5.37
CA GLU A 104 19.86 -10.66 5.37
C GLU A 104 19.36 -11.36 4.11
N THR A 105 20.18 -12.24 3.55
CA THR A 105 19.77 -13.15 2.47
C THR A 105 19.22 -14.42 3.08
N LEU A 106 17.95 -14.71 2.85
CA LEU A 106 17.24 -15.85 3.41
C LEU A 106 16.97 -16.91 2.34
N PRO A 107 17.14 -18.20 2.65
CA PRO A 107 16.77 -19.27 1.73
C PRO A 107 15.26 -19.36 1.57
N LEU A 108 14.81 -19.62 0.34
CA LEU A 108 13.41 -19.93 0.03
C LEU A 108 13.18 -21.44 0.18
N THR A 109 11.98 -21.80 0.64
CA THR A 109 11.49 -23.18 0.53
C THR A 109 11.19 -23.52 -0.94
N PRO A 110 11.02 -24.81 -1.29
CA PRO A 110 10.56 -25.21 -2.62
C PRO A 110 9.20 -24.61 -3.04
N PHE A 111 8.45 -24.03 -2.10
CA PHE A 111 7.19 -23.35 -2.36
C PHE A 111 7.36 -21.82 -2.52
N GLY A 112 8.59 -21.31 -2.55
CA GLY A 112 8.88 -19.88 -2.70
C GLY A 112 8.64 -19.07 -1.43
N THR A 113 8.69 -19.68 -0.24
CA THR A 113 8.45 -18.96 1.02
C THR A 113 9.71 -18.81 1.85
N PHE A 114 9.83 -17.73 2.61
CA PHE A 114 10.88 -17.56 3.62
C PHE A 114 10.28 -17.01 4.91
N SER A 115 11.02 -17.12 6.01
CA SER A 115 10.68 -16.53 7.30
C SER A 115 11.93 -16.06 8.01
N GLY A 116 11.80 -14.99 8.79
CA GLY A 116 12.90 -14.44 9.58
C GLY A 116 12.40 -13.74 10.84
N SER A 117 13.35 -13.29 11.64
CA SER A 117 13.08 -12.50 12.83
C SER A 117 14.14 -11.42 12.99
N PHE A 118 13.72 -10.23 13.41
CA PHE A 118 14.59 -9.11 13.71
C PHE A 118 14.21 -8.54 15.07
N THR A 119 15.16 -8.41 15.98
CA THR A 119 14.91 -7.78 17.29
C THR A 119 15.18 -6.30 17.20
N LEU A 120 14.17 -5.48 17.49
CA LEU A 120 14.33 -4.03 17.58
C LEU A 120 15.30 -3.69 18.71
N ALA A 121 16.17 -2.70 18.49
CA ALA A 121 16.99 -2.16 19.57
C ALA A 121 16.12 -1.60 20.70
N GLU A 122 16.64 -1.58 21.93
CA GLU A 122 15.95 -1.01 23.09
C GLU A 122 15.73 0.51 22.93
N ASP A 123 16.59 1.17 22.17
CA ASP A 123 16.54 2.58 21.81
C ASP A 123 16.09 2.81 20.35
N ALA A 124 15.38 1.83 19.76
CA ALA A 124 14.83 1.95 18.41
C ALA A 124 13.96 3.20 18.27
N ILE A 125 14.13 3.90 17.15
CA ILE A 125 13.35 5.09 16.81
C ILE A 125 11.86 4.70 16.70
N LEU A 126 10.98 5.57 17.17
CA LEU A 126 9.54 5.36 17.02
C LEU A 126 9.07 5.83 15.64
N GLY A 127 8.07 5.17 15.07
CA GLY A 127 7.47 5.55 13.79
C GLY A 127 7.21 4.37 12.87
N ALA A 128 7.10 4.65 11.57
CA ALA A 128 6.82 3.64 10.56
C ALA A 128 8.11 2.94 10.12
N TYR A 129 8.09 1.62 10.10
CA TYR A 129 9.15 0.77 9.61
C TYR A 129 8.66 0.00 8.40
N ARG A 130 9.57 -0.33 7.49
CA ARG A 130 9.26 -1.05 6.25
C ARG A 130 10.15 -2.27 6.09
N ILE A 131 9.55 -3.44 5.91
CA ILE A 131 10.24 -4.65 5.44
C ILE A 131 10.08 -4.71 3.93
N ALA A 132 11.18 -4.82 3.19
CA ALA A 132 11.16 -4.98 1.74
C ALA A 132 12.00 -6.20 1.33
N VAL A 133 11.62 -6.83 0.23
CA VAL A 133 12.28 -8.01 -0.32
C VAL A 133 12.76 -7.70 -1.72
N GLN A 134 14.04 -8.00 -1.99
CA GLN A 134 14.58 -7.89 -3.32
C GLN A 134 14.03 -9.00 -4.22
N LEU A 135 13.28 -8.60 -5.25
CA LEU A 135 12.79 -9.53 -6.26
C LEU A 135 13.88 -9.85 -7.32
N PRO A 136 13.92 -11.07 -7.86
CA PRO A 136 15.04 -11.55 -8.70
C PRO A 136 15.37 -10.75 -9.96
N ASN A 137 14.41 -10.02 -10.53
CA ASN A 137 14.55 -9.29 -11.80
C ASN A 137 14.38 -7.77 -11.65
N GLU A 138 14.41 -7.25 -10.43
CA GLU A 138 14.37 -5.81 -10.21
C GLU A 138 15.78 -5.26 -10.03
N ASP A 139 16.12 -4.23 -10.82
CA ASP A 139 17.31 -3.41 -10.60
C ASP A 139 17.31 -2.94 -9.14
N ARG A 140 18.49 -2.89 -8.50
CA ARG A 140 18.62 -2.47 -7.10
C ARG A 140 17.99 -1.10 -6.81
N ASP A 141 17.89 -0.25 -7.83
CA ASP A 141 17.33 1.10 -7.75
C ASP A 141 15.81 1.15 -8.04
N ALA A 142 15.19 0.02 -8.41
CA ALA A 142 13.75 -0.13 -8.62
C ALA A 142 12.99 -0.28 -7.27
N TYR A 143 13.28 0.60 -6.32
CA TYR A 143 12.69 0.63 -4.97
C TYR A 143 11.14 0.66 -4.94
N TRP A 144 10.52 1.09 -6.04
CA TRP A 144 9.07 1.24 -6.14
C TRP A 144 8.31 -0.06 -6.43
N TYR A 145 8.99 -1.12 -6.88
CA TYR A 145 8.36 -2.36 -7.32
C TYR A 145 8.60 -3.57 -6.39
N ASN A 146 9.50 -3.41 -5.41
CA ASN A 146 9.77 -4.44 -4.42
C ASN A 146 8.54 -4.73 -3.55
N ALA A 147 8.27 -6.02 -3.32
CA ALA A 147 7.28 -6.44 -2.34
C ALA A 147 7.66 -5.92 -0.94
N TYR A 148 6.71 -5.32 -0.23
CA TYR A 148 6.95 -4.74 1.07
C TYR A 148 5.76 -4.89 2.03
N VAL A 149 6.03 -4.74 3.32
CA VAL A 149 5.03 -4.56 4.38
C VAL A 149 5.51 -3.51 5.36
N GLU A 150 4.59 -2.72 5.87
CA GLU A 150 4.86 -1.70 6.89
C GLU A 150 4.40 -2.18 8.27
N PHE A 151 5.14 -1.79 9.30
CA PHE A 151 4.75 -1.97 10.69
C PHE A 151 5.15 -0.74 11.50
N SER A 152 4.47 -0.49 12.62
CA SER A 152 4.77 0.64 13.49
C SER A 152 5.62 0.24 14.69
N VAL A 153 6.54 1.10 15.10
CA VAL A 153 7.26 1.02 16.37
C VAL A 153 6.79 2.15 17.26
N ALA A 154 6.18 1.83 18.39
CA ALA A 154 5.65 2.83 19.31
C ALA A 154 5.66 2.32 20.74
N GLU A 155 5.76 3.24 21.70
CA GLU A 155 5.45 2.97 23.10
C GLU A 155 3.94 2.89 23.31
N TYR A 156 3.34 1.76 22.96
CA TYR A 156 1.91 1.55 23.15
C TYR A 156 1.62 0.75 24.42
N ARG A 157 0.56 1.17 25.13
CA ARG A 157 -0.16 0.30 26.06
C ARG A 157 -1.26 -0.40 25.27
N ALA A 158 -1.38 -1.72 25.43
CA ALA A 158 -2.50 -2.44 24.81
C ALA A 158 -3.82 -1.78 25.27
N PRO A 159 -4.73 -1.43 24.34
CA PRO A 159 -6.00 -0.87 24.74
C PRO A 159 -6.72 -1.86 25.66
N GLU A 160 -7.38 -1.36 26.70
CA GLU A 160 -8.06 -2.21 27.70
C GLU A 160 -9.55 -2.39 27.36
N PHE A 161 -10.05 -1.60 26.41
CA PHE A 161 -11.42 -1.58 25.95
C PHE A 161 -11.49 -1.30 24.44
N GLN A 162 -12.64 -1.63 23.86
CA GLN A 162 -13.00 -1.37 22.48
C GLN A 162 -14.18 -0.39 22.43
N VAL A 163 -14.16 0.52 21.45
CA VAL A 163 -15.28 1.40 21.12
C VAL A 163 -15.90 0.93 19.81
N THR A 164 -17.22 0.77 19.81
CA THR A 164 -18.01 0.42 18.62
C THR A 164 -18.95 1.58 18.31
N VAL A 165 -18.96 2.01 17.05
CA VAL A 165 -19.80 3.11 16.55
C VAL A 165 -20.74 2.52 15.51
N THR A 166 -22.03 2.45 15.86
CA THR A 166 -23.06 1.78 15.04
C THR A 166 -24.11 2.80 14.60
N PRO A 167 -24.16 3.17 13.31
CA PRO A 167 -25.23 4.04 12.83
C PRO A 167 -26.57 3.30 12.82
N GLU A 168 -27.68 4.01 13.07
CA GLU A 168 -29.03 3.44 12.97
C GLU A 168 -29.39 3.05 11.52
N ARG A 169 -28.81 3.75 10.54
CA ARG A 169 -28.97 3.52 9.10
C ARG A 169 -27.62 3.61 8.40
N GLU A 170 -27.37 2.73 7.43
CA GLU A 170 -26.13 2.70 6.65
C GLU A 170 -25.96 3.94 5.76
N ALA A 171 -27.08 4.52 5.31
CA ALA A 171 -27.10 5.75 4.54
C ALA A 171 -28.29 6.61 4.96
N ILE A 172 -28.09 7.92 4.93
CA ILE A 172 -29.12 8.93 5.20
C ILE A 172 -29.11 9.96 4.07
N LEU A 173 -30.25 10.59 3.80
CA LEU A 173 -30.31 11.72 2.88
C LEU A 173 -29.90 13.01 3.60
N ASP A 174 -29.48 14.01 2.83
CA ASP A 174 -29.21 15.32 3.42
C ASP A 174 -30.48 15.89 4.07
N GLY A 175 -30.32 16.45 5.27
CA GLY A 175 -31.40 16.92 6.13
C GLY A 175 -32.08 15.84 6.99
N ASP A 176 -31.81 14.55 6.78
CA ASP A 176 -32.30 13.51 7.69
C ASP A 176 -31.54 13.52 9.03
N PRO A 177 -32.18 13.13 10.15
CA PRO A 177 -31.46 12.98 11.41
C PRO A 177 -30.47 11.80 11.35
N LEU A 178 -29.22 12.09 11.73
CA LEU A 178 -28.18 11.10 12.00
C LEU A 178 -28.30 10.63 13.45
N ARG A 179 -28.47 9.31 13.64
CA ARG A 179 -28.44 8.66 14.95
C ARG A 179 -27.40 7.57 14.94
N VAL A 180 -26.51 7.60 15.94
CA VAL A 180 -25.38 6.68 16.06
C VAL A 180 -25.29 6.23 17.50
N LEU A 181 -25.22 4.92 17.71
CA LEU A 181 -24.95 4.31 18.99
C LEU A 181 -23.43 4.18 19.16
N VAL A 182 -22.89 4.71 20.27
CA VAL A 182 -21.49 4.54 20.66
C VAL A 182 -21.45 3.66 21.89
N GLU A 183 -20.86 2.47 21.77
CA GLU A 183 -20.67 1.53 22.88
C GLU A 183 -19.20 1.40 23.23
N SER A 184 -18.88 1.32 24.52
CA SER A 184 -17.52 1.04 25.00
C SER A 184 -17.52 -0.15 25.96
N ARG A 185 -16.67 -1.15 25.68
CA ARG A 185 -16.59 -2.40 26.45
C ARG A 185 -15.16 -2.81 26.69
N TYR A 186 -14.84 -3.25 27.91
CA TYR A 186 -13.53 -3.83 28.22
C TYR A 186 -13.31 -5.12 27.43
N PHE A 187 -12.07 -5.40 27.01
CA PHE A 187 -11.76 -6.66 26.30
C PHE A 187 -12.00 -7.90 27.16
N PHE A 188 -11.95 -7.78 28.49
CA PHE A 188 -12.29 -8.85 29.43
C PHE A 188 -13.80 -8.91 29.76
N GLY A 189 -14.62 -8.07 29.13
CA GLY A 189 -16.05 -7.95 29.37
C GLY A 189 -16.44 -6.85 30.36
N GLY A 190 -17.71 -6.43 30.31
CA GLY A 190 -18.24 -5.30 31.08
C GLY A 190 -18.22 -3.99 30.30
N ALA A 191 -19.18 -3.11 30.58
CA ALA A 191 -19.25 -1.78 30.00
C ALA A 191 -18.23 -0.84 30.64
N VAL A 192 -17.69 0.09 29.85
CA VAL A 192 -16.91 1.20 30.40
C VAL A 192 -17.90 2.29 30.79
N SER A 193 -18.34 2.29 32.04
CA SER A 193 -19.30 3.26 32.57
C SER A 193 -18.64 4.59 32.96
N GLU A 194 -19.39 5.69 32.84
CA GLU A 194 -18.95 7.04 33.25
C GLU A 194 -17.70 7.55 32.52
N ALA A 195 -17.41 7.02 31.33
CA ALA A 195 -16.31 7.48 30.50
C ALA A 195 -16.69 8.76 29.76
N GLN A 196 -15.79 9.74 29.75
CA GLN A 196 -15.93 10.92 28.91
C GLN A 196 -15.72 10.52 27.45
N VAL A 197 -16.66 10.89 26.60
CA VAL A 197 -16.62 10.66 25.15
C VAL A 197 -16.49 12.02 24.47
N GLU A 198 -15.51 12.15 23.59
CA GLU A 198 -15.42 13.25 22.64
C GLU A 198 -15.70 12.68 21.24
N TRP A 199 -16.58 13.33 20.48
CA TRP A 199 -16.93 12.89 19.14
C TRP A 199 -16.81 14.04 18.14
N ARG A 200 -16.46 13.69 16.91
CA ARG A 200 -16.38 14.60 15.76
C ARG A 200 -17.06 13.95 14.57
N ILE A 201 -17.77 14.76 13.80
CA ILE A 201 -18.31 14.42 12.49
C ILE A 201 -17.48 15.20 11.49
N VAL A 202 -16.87 14.49 10.56
CA VAL A 202 -16.13 15.04 9.43
C VAL A 202 -16.86 14.64 8.15
N ASP A 203 -16.89 15.51 7.15
CA ASP A 203 -17.25 15.07 5.81
C ASP A 203 -16.05 14.35 5.17
N ALA A 204 -16.33 13.60 4.11
CA ALA A 204 -15.32 13.07 3.22
C ALA A 204 -15.98 12.91 1.84
N PRO A 205 -15.27 13.16 0.74
CA PRO A 205 -15.80 12.87 -0.59
C PRO A 205 -16.22 11.40 -0.67
N TYR A 206 -17.50 11.15 -0.97
CA TYR A 206 -18.00 9.80 -1.19
C TYR A 206 -18.10 9.52 -2.70
N ALA A 207 -17.27 8.61 -3.18
CA ALA A 207 -17.43 8.05 -4.52
C ALA A 207 -18.33 6.83 -4.45
N PHE A 208 -19.42 6.81 -5.21
CA PHE A 208 -20.24 5.62 -5.34
C PHE A 208 -19.37 4.46 -5.86
N PRO A 209 -19.32 3.31 -5.17
CA PRO A 209 -18.65 2.14 -5.69
C PRO A 209 -19.38 1.70 -6.95
N GLY A 210 -18.81 2.04 -8.10
CA GLY A 210 -19.39 1.71 -9.38
C GLY A 210 -19.21 0.24 -9.71
N ASP A 211 -20.16 -0.30 -10.47
CA ASP A 211 -19.85 -1.42 -11.36
C ASP A 211 -18.68 -1.00 -12.25
N ALA A 212 -17.67 -1.85 -12.44
CA ALA A 212 -16.44 -1.55 -13.20
C ALA A 212 -16.68 -0.99 -14.62
N ARG A 213 -17.92 -1.05 -15.12
CA ARG A 213 -18.37 -0.45 -16.39
C ARG A 213 -18.72 1.04 -16.31
N TYR A 214 -18.81 1.64 -15.12
CA TYR A 214 -19.20 3.03 -14.92
C TYR A 214 -18.22 3.73 -13.98
N SER A 215 -17.70 4.88 -14.41
CA SER A 215 -17.02 5.82 -13.51
C SER A 215 -18.04 6.84 -12.98
N TYR A 216 -18.08 6.99 -11.66
CA TYR A 216 -18.79 8.08 -10.98
C TYR A 216 -17.81 9.13 -10.43
N VAL A 217 -16.53 8.99 -10.80
CA VAL A 217 -15.47 9.94 -10.47
C VAL A 217 -15.35 10.88 -11.66
N ASP A 218 -15.63 12.16 -11.45
CA ASP A 218 -15.38 13.21 -12.42
C ASP A 218 -13.91 13.64 -12.31
N TYR A 219 -13.06 13.09 -13.18
CA TYR A 219 -11.67 13.52 -13.30
C TYR A 219 -11.59 14.65 -14.33
N GLU A 220 -11.80 15.90 -13.89
CA GLU A 220 -11.50 17.07 -14.73
C GLU A 220 -10.00 17.38 -14.65
N GLY A 221 -9.25 17.15 -15.73
CA GLY A 221 -7.82 17.47 -15.79
C GLY A 221 -7.47 18.97 -15.68
N ASP A 222 -8.47 19.85 -15.80
CA ASP A 222 -8.36 21.32 -15.69
C ASP A 222 -8.81 21.86 -14.31
N SER A 223 -9.22 20.99 -13.36
CA SER A 223 -9.90 21.34 -12.10
C SER A 223 -9.06 22.07 -11.02
N GLY A 224 -7.88 22.57 -11.39
CA GLY A 224 -7.10 23.44 -10.51
C GLY A 224 -6.35 22.72 -9.37
N ALA A 225 -5.89 23.50 -8.40
CA ALA A 225 -4.90 23.05 -7.42
C ALA A 225 -5.37 21.84 -6.60
N ARG A 226 -4.45 20.88 -6.44
CA ARG A 226 -4.57 19.62 -5.68
C ARG A 226 -5.09 19.78 -4.23
N ALA A 227 -5.14 21.01 -3.71
CA ALA A 227 -5.74 21.39 -2.43
C ALA A 227 -7.26 21.17 -2.35
N TYR A 228 -7.99 21.11 -3.47
CA TYR A 228 -9.42 20.78 -3.48
C TYR A 228 -9.72 19.27 -3.32
N TYR A 229 -8.70 18.43 -3.42
CA TYR A 229 -8.78 16.97 -3.30
C TYR A 229 -7.98 16.45 -2.11
N GLU A 230 -7.71 17.30 -1.11
CA GLU A 230 -7.19 16.82 0.16
C GLU A 230 -8.26 15.89 0.77
N PRO A 231 -7.91 14.65 1.13
CA PRO A 231 -8.86 13.67 1.67
C PRO A 231 -9.41 14.05 3.05
N ASP A 232 -8.93 15.15 3.62
CA ASP A 232 -9.35 15.68 4.89
C ASP A 232 -10.59 16.54 4.68
N GLY A 233 -11.75 15.90 4.69
CA GLY A 233 -12.99 16.65 4.71
C GLY A 233 -13.14 17.50 5.97
N GLY A 234 -13.95 18.55 5.84
CA GLY A 234 -14.16 19.55 6.88
C GLY A 234 -14.87 18.98 8.10
N MET A 235 -14.57 19.52 9.27
CA MET A 235 -15.33 19.25 10.49
C MET A 235 -16.75 19.81 10.33
N ILE A 236 -17.76 18.94 10.43
CA ILE A 236 -19.18 19.30 10.37
C ILE A 236 -19.68 19.67 11.76
N ALA A 237 -19.34 18.86 12.76
CA ALA A 237 -19.79 19.04 14.14
C ALA A 237 -18.86 18.31 15.11
N GLU A 238 -18.86 18.74 16.37
CA GLU A 238 -18.20 18.04 17.47
C GLU A 238 -19.01 18.18 18.76
N GLY A 239 -18.74 17.30 19.72
CA GLY A 239 -19.37 17.37 21.02
C GLY A 239 -18.78 16.40 22.02
N THR A 240 -19.34 16.43 23.22
CA THR A 240 -18.94 15.55 24.32
C THR A 240 -20.13 14.80 24.88
N GLY A 241 -19.87 13.68 25.54
CA GLY A 241 -20.86 12.83 26.18
C GLY A 241 -20.25 12.01 27.31
N VAL A 242 -21.10 11.26 28.01
CA VAL A 242 -20.68 10.32 29.04
C VAL A 242 -21.39 9.00 28.77
N THR A 243 -20.66 7.88 28.83
CA THR A 243 -21.26 6.55 28.67
C THR A 243 -22.17 6.22 29.86
N ASP A 244 -23.39 5.79 29.57
CA ASP A 244 -24.22 5.06 30.51
C ASP A 244 -23.80 3.58 30.52
N ALA A 245 -23.83 2.96 31.70
CA ALA A 245 -23.33 1.61 31.93
C ALA A 245 -24.17 0.53 31.21
#